data_AF-A0A2T2TBQ7-F1
#
_entry.id   AF-A0A2T2TBQ7-F1
#
_cell.length_a   1.000
_cell.length_b   1.000
_cell.length_c   1.000
_cell.angle_alpha   90.00
_cell.angle_beta   90.00
_cell.angle_gamma   90.00
#
_symmetry.space_group_name_H-M   'P 1'
#
loop_
_entity.id
_entity.type
_entity.pdbx_description
1 polymer ?
#
loop_
_entity_poly.entity_id
_entity_poly.type
_entity_poly.pdbx_seq_one_letter_code
_entity_poly.pdbx_strand_id
1 'polypeptide(L)'
;MKSKLTLRLDERVKEQAKRLAEERGTSVSKIVEDYFRLLLREHADQYDEGSGKDAAGHAPDDLPPRTRQMLEELGPATETLDLDADTQAWVDAAHEKHK
;
A
#
# COMPACT_ATOMS: atom_id res chain seq x y z
N MET A 1 -2.90 -4.62 25.92
CA MET A 1 -3.84 -5.66 26.40
C MET A 1 -4.05 -6.67 25.28
N LYS A 2 -4.16 -7.96 25.59
CA LYS A 2 -4.37 -9.00 24.55
C LYS A 2 -5.87 -9.24 24.36
N SER A 3 -6.41 -8.80 23.22
CA SER A 3 -7.83 -8.98 22.88
C SER A 3 -8.07 -10.38 22.29
N LYS A 4 -9.23 -10.97 22.58
CA LYS A 4 -9.59 -12.30 22.06
C LYS A 4 -10.46 -12.17 20.80
N LEU A 5 -9.99 -12.70 19.68
CA LEU A 5 -10.75 -12.84 18.44
C LEU A 5 -11.19 -14.30 18.29
N THR A 6 -12.47 -14.52 18.02
CA THR A 6 -13.00 -15.86 17.75
C THR A 6 -13.43 -15.94 16.29
N LEU A 7 -12.83 -16.86 15.54
CA LEU A 7 -13.13 -17.09 14.12
C LEU A 7 -13.83 -18.44 13.95
N ARG A 8 -14.81 -18.50 13.05
CA ARG A 8 -15.40 -19.77 12.61
C ARG A 8 -14.70 -20.19 11.32
N LEU A 9 -14.12 -21.38 11.34
CA LEU A 9 -13.34 -21.98 10.26
C LEU A 9 -13.76 -23.45 10.14
N ASP A 10 -13.58 -24.03 8.96
CA ASP A 10 -13.78 -25.46 8.77
C ASP A 10 -12.87 -26.28 9.67
N GLU A 11 -13.36 -27.44 10.13
CA GLU A 11 -12.63 -28.30 11.06
C GLU A 11 -11.28 -28.76 10.48
N ARG A 12 -11.26 -29.08 9.19
CA ARG A 12 -10.03 -29.47 8.49
C ARG A 12 -8.98 -28.35 8.51
N VAL A 13 -9.42 -27.11 8.32
CA VAL A 13 -8.54 -25.94 8.32
C VAL A 13 -8.00 -25.67 9.72
N LYS A 14 -8.82 -25.85 10.77
CA LYS A 14 -8.36 -25.75 12.16
C LYS A 14 -7.25 -26.74 12.48
N GLU A 15 -7.41 -28.01 12.11
CA GLU A 15 -6.42 -29.04 12.36
C GLU A 15 -5.12 -28.80 11.59
N GLN A 16 -5.22 -28.37 10.32
CA GLN A 16 -4.03 -27.99 9.54
C GLN A 16 -3.32 -26.77 10.13
N ALA A 17 -4.06 -25.76 10.59
CA ALA A 17 -3.47 -24.57 11.21
C ALA A 17 -2.74 -24.91 12.52
N LYS A 18 -3.30 -25.80 13.35
CA LYS A 18 -2.65 -26.29 14.58
C LYS A 18 -1.36 -27.02 14.26
N ARG A 19 -1.39 -27.98 13.34
CA ARG A 19 -0.18 -28.70 12.90
C ARG A 19 0.90 -27.76 12.39
N LEU A 20 0.53 -26.79 11.55
CA LEU A 20 1.45 -25.79 11.03
C LEU A 20 2.09 -24.96 12.16
N ALA A 21 1.30 -24.62 13.19
CA ALA A 21 1.80 -23.89 14.34
C ALA A 21 2.79 -24.72 15.17
N GLU A 22 2.49 -26.00 15.40
CA GLU A 22 3.37 -26.94 16.10
C GLU A 22 4.69 -27.16 15.35
N GLU A 23 4.63 -27.41 14.04
CA GLU A 23 5.80 -27.59 13.17
C GLU A 23 6.73 -26.36 13.18
N ARG A 24 6.15 -25.16 13.35
CA ARG A 24 6.89 -23.89 13.42
C ARG A 24 7.24 -23.45 14.85
N GLY A 25 6.86 -24.21 15.88
CA GLY A 25 7.07 -23.84 17.28
C GLY A 25 6.36 -22.55 17.70
N THR A 26 5.23 -22.22 17.06
CA THR A 26 4.45 -21.01 17.32
C THR A 26 2.99 -21.35 17.68
N SER A 27 2.16 -20.32 17.89
CA SER A 27 0.73 -20.50 18.12
C SER A 27 -0.08 -20.06 16.89
N VAL A 28 -1.23 -20.70 16.67
CA VAL A 28 -2.17 -20.34 15.59
C VAL A 28 -2.54 -18.86 15.67
N SER A 29 -2.78 -18.33 16.88
CA SER A 29 -3.09 -16.91 17.07
C SER A 29 -1.99 -15.99 16.59
N LYS A 30 -0.71 -16.37 16.77
CA LYS A 30 0.43 -15.57 16.32
C LYS A 30 0.57 -15.60 14.80
N ILE A 31 0.36 -16.75 14.17
CA ILE A 31 0.33 -16.87 12.70
C ILE A 31 -0.75 -15.94 12.11
N VAL A 32 -1.95 -15.98 12.69
CA VAL A 32 -3.09 -15.16 12.23
C VAL A 32 -2.81 -13.67 12.46
N GLU A 33 -2.24 -13.30 13.61
CA GLU A 33 -1.83 -11.93 13.90
C GLU A 33 -0.80 -11.41 12.88
N ASP A 34 0.23 -12.21 12.60
CA ASP A 34 1.27 -11.85 11.64
C ASP A 34 0.69 -11.70 10.23
N TYR A 35 -0.23 -12.57 9.83
CA TYR A 35 -0.92 -12.48 8.55
C TYR A 35 -1.74 -11.19 8.42
N PHE A 36 -2.56 -10.86 9.42
CA PHE A 36 -3.32 -9.60 9.41
C PHE A 36 -2.40 -8.38 9.41
N ARG A 37 -1.26 -8.43 10.11
CA ARG A 37 -0.29 -7.34 10.09
C ARG A 37 0.31 -7.12 8.70
N LEU A 38 0.59 -8.18 7.96
CA LEU A 38 1.07 -8.08 6.58
C LEU A 38 0.01 -7.48 5.65
N LEU A 39 -1.23 -7.96 5.73
CA LEU A 39 -2.34 -7.44 4.92
C LEU A 39 -2.63 -5.96 5.21
N LEU A 40 -2.61 -5.56 6.48
CA LEU A 40 -2.87 -4.18 6.87
C LEU A 40 -1.72 -3.25 6.47
N ARG A 41 -0.48 -3.73 6.41
CA ARG A 41 0.66 -2.96 5.92
C ARG A 41 0.52 -2.69 4.43
N GLU A 42 0.20 -3.71 3.65
CA GLU A 42 -0.03 -3.58 2.20
C GLU A 42 -1.20 -2.64 1.89
N HIS A 43 -2.23 -2.61 2.74
CA HIS A 43 -3.32 -1.65 2.62
C HIS A 43 -2.98 -0.24 3.12
N ALA A 44 -2.12 -0.08 4.13
CA ALA A 44 -1.68 1.25 4.56
C ALA A 44 -0.89 1.96 3.46
N ASP A 45 -0.04 1.22 2.74
CA ASP A 45 0.68 1.72 1.56
C ASP A 45 -0.27 2.05 0.38
N GLN A 46 -1.52 1.54 0.39
CA GLN A 46 -2.55 1.81 -0.64
C GLN A 46 -3.59 2.87 -0.23
N TYR A 47 -3.73 3.19 1.06
CA TYR A 47 -4.70 4.17 1.58
C TYR A 47 -4.09 5.49 2.07
N ASP A 48 -2.76 5.62 2.04
CA ASP A 48 -2.06 6.91 2.22
C ASP A 48 -2.17 7.81 0.96
N GLU A 49 -2.59 7.24 -0.18
CA GLU A 49 -2.78 7.96 -1.43
C GLU A 49 -4.21 8.54 -1.54
N GLY A 50 -4.61 9.34 -0.54
CA GLY A 50 -6.02 9.72 -0.38
C GLY A 50 -6.33 10.97 0.44
N SER A 51 -5.39 11.90 0.64
CA SER A 51 -5.72 13.28 1.03
C SER A 51 -5.41 14.20 -0.16
N GLY A 52 -6.47 14.62 -0.84
CA GLY A 52 -6.38 15.24 -2.16
C GLY A 52 -6.03 16.73 -2.19
N LYS A 53 -5.81 17.19 -3.43
CA LYS A 53 -5.73 18.59 -3.94
C LYS A 53 -4.40 19.25 -3.57
N ASP A 54 -3.55 19.64 -4.52
CA ASP A 54 -3.85 20.65 -5.53
C ASP A 54 -3.17 20.42 -6.89
N ALA A 55 -3.91 20.76 -7.94
CA ALA A 55 -3.39 21.03 -9.26
C ALA A 55 -2.53 22.31 -9.22
N ALA A 56 -1.23 22.16 -8.98
CA ALA A 56 -0.14 23.00 -9.47
C ALA A 56 1.15 22.68 -8.70
N GLY A 57 1.97 21.75 -9.21
CA GLY A 57 3.42 21.76 -9.04
C GLY A 57 4.02 21.88 -7.62
N HIS A 58 3.28 21.59 -6.56
CA HIS A 58 3.81 21.56 -5.20
C HIS A 58 3.71 20.12 -4.70
N ALA A 59 4.87 19.50 -4.45
CA ALA A 59 4.91 18.20 -3.83
C ALA A 59 4.14 18.24 -2.50
N PRO A 60 3.39 17.18 -2.15
CA PRO A 60 2.68 17.14 -0.89
C PRO A 60 3.67 17.36 0.26
N ASP A 61 3.36 18.27 1.19
CA ASP A 61 4.28 18.66 2.27
C ASP A 61 4.52 17.50 3.27
N ASP A 62 3.69 16.46 3.20
CA ASP A 62 3.74 15.26 4.06
C ASP A 62 4.44 14.07 3.40
N LEU A 63 5.58 14.30 2.73
CA LEU A 63 6.39 13.21 2.19
C LEU A 63 7.19 12.50 3.30
N PRO A 64 7.25 11.15 3.30
CA PRO A 64 8.18 10.40 4.14
C PRO A 64 9.62 10.91 3.94
N PRO A 65 10.47 10.88 4.97
CA PRO A 65 11.79 11.53 4.94
C PRO A 65 12.68 11.05 3.79
N ARG A 66 12.59 9.77 3.42
CA ARG A 66 13.34 9.21 2.28
C ARG A 66 12.83 9.73 0.93
N THR A 67 11.51 9.90 0.80
CA THR A 67 10.88 10.39 -0.43
C THR A 67 11.18 11.87 -0.63
N ARG A 68 11.21 12.68 0.44
CA ARG A 68 11.62 14.09 0.38
C ARG A 68 13.08 14.23 -0.07
N GLN A 69 13.98 13.40 0.47
CA GLN A 69 15.37 13.39 0.04
C GLN A 69 15.52 13.04 -1.45
N MET A 70 14.80 12.02 -1.93
CA MET A 70 14.80 11.68 -3.36
C MET A 70 14.28 12.82 -4.23
N LEU A 71 13.22 13.51 -3.81
CA LEU A 71 12.67 14.63 -4.56
C LEU A 71 13.66 15.81 -4.67
N GLU A 72 14.38 16.11 -3.58
CA GLU A 72 15.44 17.11 -3.56
C GLU A 72 16.61 16.72 -4.49
N GLU A 73 16.96 15.43 -4.54
CA GLU A 73 17.99 14.90 -5.44
C GLU A 73 17.57 14.93 -6.92
N LEU A 74 16.29 14.69 -7.21
CA LEU A 74 15.76 14.67 -8.58
C LEU A 74 15.56 16.08 -9.17
N GLY A 75 15.29 17.07 -8.32
CA GLY A 75 15.02 18.44 -8.76
C GLY A 75 13.71 18.60 -9.54
N PRO A 76 13.33 19.84 -9.93
CA PRO A 76 12.13 20.06 -10.70
C PRO A 76 12.25 19.43 -12.10
N ALA A 77 11.16 18.85 -12.59
CA ALA A 77 11.07 18.36 -13.96
C ALA A 77 11.21 19.55 -14.92
N THR A 78 12.40 19.70 -15.51
CA THR A 78 12.73 20.81 -16.42
C THR A 78 12.49 20.45 -17.89
N GLU A 79 12.24 19.18 -18.18
CA GLU A 79 12.13 18.68 -19.54
C GLU A 79 10.66 18.54 -19.94
N THR A 80 10.23 19.35 -20.90
CA THR A 80 9.00 19.08 -21.66
C THR A 80 9.29 17.88 -22.55
N LEU A 81 8.81 16.71 -22.15
CA LEU A 81 8.89 15.51 -22.97
C LEU A 81 8.06 15.72 -24.24
N ASP A 82 8.68 15.52 -25.40
CA ASP A 82 7.99 15.52 -26.68
C ASP A 82 7.22 14.20 -26.81
N LEU A 83 5.97 14.21 -26.35
CA LEU A 83 5.08 13.06 -26.40
C LEU A 83 4.38 13.01 -27.76
N ASP A 84 4.27 11.82 -28.33
CA ASP A 84 3.47 11.62 -29.53
C ASP A 84 1.97 11.84 -29.25
N ALA A 85 1.21 12.07 -30.32
CA ALA A 85 -0.20 12.44 -30.21
C ALA A 85 -1.07 11.36 -29.54
N ASP A 86 -0.75 10.08 -29.72
CA ASP A 86 -1.50 8.97 -29.12
C ASP A 86 -1.19 8.87 -27.63
N THR A 87 0.07 9.04 -27.24
CA THR A 87 0.49 9.08 -25.83
C THR A 87 -0.12 10.28 -25.10
N GLN A 88 -0.13 11.46 -25.73
CA GLN A 88 -0.74 12.65 -25.15
C GLN A 88 -2.25 12.45 -24.93
N ALA A 89 -2.96 11.89 -25.92
CA ALA A 89 -4.39 11.61 -25.81
C ALA A 89 -4.71 10.62 -24.68
N TRP A 90 -3.83 9.63 -24.45
CA TRP A 90 -3.98 8.68 -23.34
C TRP A 90 -3.78 9.35 -21.98
N VAL A 91 -2.76 10.22 -21.84
CA VAL A 91 -2.50 10.98 -20.61
C VAL A 91 -3.67 11.91 -20.28
N ASP A 92 -4.18 12.64 -21.26
CA ASP A 92 -5.30 13.57 -21.08
C ASP A 92 -6.58 12.82 -20.68
N ALA A 93 -6.87 11.67 -21.31
CA ALA A 93 -8.02 10.83 -20.97
C ALA A 93 -7.92 10.22 -19.57
N ALA A 94 -6.71 9.83 -19.15
CA ALA A 94 -6.46 9.36 -17.78
C ALA A 94 -6.70 10.48 -16.76
N HIS A 95 -6.26 11.71 -17.07
CA HIS A 95 -6.46 12.86 -16.20
C HIS A 95 -7.94 13.25 -16.07
N GLU A 96 -8.73 13.19 -17.15
CA GLU A 96 -10.19 13.42 -17.08
C GLU A 96 -10.93 12.37 -16.25
N LYS A 97 -10.49 11.11 -16.27
CA LYS A 97 -11.12 10.03 -15.50
C LYS A 97 -10.96 10.17 -13.99
N HIS A 98 -9.94 10.88 -13.55
CA HIS A 98 -9.56 11.04 -12.14
C HIS A 98 -9.85 12.45 -11.58
N LYS A 99 -10.58 13.28 -12.34
CA LYS A 99 -11.08 14.59 -11.92
C LYS A 99 -12.47 14.50 -11.30
#